data_AF-A0A8T3SGJ9-F1
#
_entry.id   AF-A0A8T3SGJ9-F1
#
_cell.length_a   1.000
_cell.length_b   1.000
_cell.length_c   1.000
_cell.angle_alpha   90.00
_cell.angle_beta   90.00
_cell.angle_gamma   90.00
#
_symmetry.space_group_name_H-M   'P 1'
#
loop_
_entity.id
_entity.type
_entity.pdbx_description
1 polymer ?
#
loop_
_entity_poly.entity_id
_entity_poly.type
_entity_poly.pdbx_seq_one_letter_code
_entity_poly.pdbx_strand_id
1 'polypeptide(L)'
;MMTKKEEWLKELKHLEKRIDLLNMDTDQIAILTEQKKSIYDRVLIFTPHLYPEINHDLTALKAKVALYEHEFKPMHRPASHYDLPLFKRSSPETNPHCKMAPTSPGLGKK
;
A
#
# COMPACT_ATOMS: atom_id res chain seq x y z
N MET A 1 -16.87 14.37 -26.43
CA MET A 1 -15.45 14.55 -26.09
C MET A 1 -15.40 15.21 -24.72
N MET A 2 -14.71 14.65 -23.74
CA MET A 2 -14.48 15.31 -22.44
C MET A 2 -13.24 16.18 -22.54
N THR A 3 -13.25 17.37 -21.92
CA THR A 3 -12.07 18.24 -21.88
C THR A 3 -11.15 17.85 -20.72
N LYS A 4 -9.83 18.05 -20.88
CA LYS A 4 -8.84 17.83 -19.81
C LYS A 4 -9.18 18.59 -18.52
N LYS A 5 -9.80 19.76 -18.65
CA LYS A 5 -10.32 20.56 -17.53
C LYS A 5 -11.30 19.77 -16.68
N GLU A 6 -12.30 19.17 -17.32
CA GLU A 6 -13.35 18.41 -16.64
C GLU A 6 -12.79 17.17 -15.95
N GLU A 7 -11.82 16.50 -16.59
CA GLU A 7 -11.12 15.37 -15.96
C GLU A 7 -10.42 15.79 -14.66
N TRP A 8 -9.63 16.87 -14.70
CA TRP A 8 -8.95 17.37 -13.52
C TRP A 8 -9.89 17.84 -12.41
N LEU A 9 -10.99 18.51 -12.76
CA LEU A 9 -12.00 18.92 -11.80
C LEU A 9 -12.67 17.72 -11.12
N LYS A 10 -12.96 16.66 -11.88
CA LYS A 10 -13.52 15.41 -11.35
C LYS A 10 -12.53 14.73 -10.41
N GLU A 11 -11.25 14.73 -10.74
CA GLU A 11 -10.19 14.17 -9.90
C GLU A 11 -9.97 14.95 -8.61
N LEU A 12 -9.96 16.29 -8.67
CA LEU A 12 -9.89 17.14 -7.48
C LEU A 12 -11.07 16.90 -6.53
N LYS A 13 -12.28 16.71 -7.06
CA LYS A 13 -13.47 16.36 -6.26
C LYS A 13 -13.35 14.96 -5.65
N HIS A 14 -12.71 14.02 -6.33
CA HIS A 14 -12.46 12.69 -5.78
C HIS A 14 -11.42 12.73 -4.65
N LEU A 15 -10.35 13.53 -4.83
CA LEU A 15 -9.33 13.74 -3.80
C LEU A 15 -9.89 14.44 -2.57
N GLU A 16 -10.76 15.45 -2.73
CA GLU A 16 -11.46 16.10 -1.62
C GLU A 16 -12.18 15.09 -0.74
N LYS A 17 -12.95 14.18 -1.33
CA LYS A 17 -13.63 13.12 -0.58
C LYS A 17 -12.67 12.20 0.15
N ARG A 18 -11.52 11.86 -0.47
CA ARG A 18 -10.52 11.01 0.18
C ARG A 18 -9.84 11.74 1.35
N ILE A 19 -9.54 13.02 1.19
CA ILE A 19 -9.00 13.88 2.26
C ILE A 19 -10.00 14.00 3.42
N ASP A 20 -11.29 14.14 3.14
CA ASP A 20 -12.34 14.21 4.16
C ASP A 20 -12.50 12.87 4.93
N LEU A 21 -12.26 11.74 4.26
CA LEU A 21 -12.27 10.41 4.86
C LEU A 21 -10.98 10.06 5.63
N LEU A 22 -9.91 10.83 5.45
CA LEU A 22 -8.67 10.67 6.21
C LEU A 22 -8.91 11.17 7.63
N ASN A 23 -8.97 10.27 8.60
CA ASN A 23 -9.10 10.60 10.02
C ASN A 23 -7.73 11.01 10.60
N MET A 24 -7.20 12.13 10.07
CA MET A 24 -5.86 12.64 10.31
C MET A 24 -5.87 13.90 11.17
N ASP A 25 -4.67 14.33 11.57
CA ASP A 25 -4.45 15.61 12.22
C ASP A 25 -4.94 16.78 11.36
N THR A 26 -5.57 17.78 12.00
CA THR A 26 -6.27 18.88 11.32
C THR A 26 -5.29 19.73 10.51
N ASP A 27 -4.03 19.81 10.95
CA ASP A 27 -2.97 20.52 10.23
C ASP A 27 -2.62 19.86 8.88
N GLN A 28 -2.58 18.52 8.82
CA GLN A 28 -2.28 17.82 7.57
C GLN A 28 -3.45 17.91 6.58
N ILE A 29 -4.69 17.87 7.07
CA ILE A 29 -5.90 18.10 6.27
C ILE A 29 -5.89 19.53 5.71
N ALA A 30 -5.50 20.52 6.51
CA ALA A 30 -5.39 21.91 6.07
C ALA A 30 -4.36 22.07 4.94
N ILE A 31 -3.18 21.45 5.07
CA ILE A 31 -2.13 21.48 4.03
C ILE A 31 -2.62 20.86 2.71
N LEU A 32 -3.26 19.68 2.77
CA LEU A 32 -3.80 19.01 1.59
C LEU A 32 -4.93 19.82 0.93
N THR A 33 -5.78 20.43 1.76
CA THR A 33 -6.90 21.27 1.30
C THR A 33 -6.40 22.54 0.62
N GLU A 34 -5.37 23.19 1.17
CA GLU A 34 -4.74 24.37 0.58
C GLU A 34 -4.06 24.03 -0.75
N GLN A 35 -3.32 22.91 -0.82
CA GLN A 35 -2.72 22.43 -2.07
C GLN A 35 -3.79 22.13 -3.12
N LYS A 36 -4.89 21.47 -2.74
CA LYS A 36 -6.02 21.23 -3.64
C LYS A 36 -6.63 22.54 -4.15
N LYS A 37 -6.82 23.53 -3.28
CA LYS A 37 -7.38 24.84 -3.64
C LYS A 37 -6.48 25.57 -4.64
N SER A 38 -5.18 25.59 -4.39
CA SER A 38 -4.19 26.18 -5.31
C SER A 38 -4.25 25.56 -6.71
N ILE A 39 -4.33 24.22 -6.79
CA ILE A 39 -4.48 23.52 -8.09
C ILE A 39 -5.83 23.84 -8.73
N TYR A 40 -6.92 23.92 -7.96
CA TYR A 40 -8.24 24.25 -8.46
C TYR A 40 -8.29 25.65 -9.10
N ASP A 41 -7.72 26.67 -8.45
CA ASP A 41 -7.60 28.02 -9.00
C ASP A 41 -6.82 28.02 -10.33
N ARG A 42 -5.71 27.28 -10.41
CA ARG A 42 -4.93 27.12 -11.65
C ARG A 42 -5.72 26.43 -12.76
N VAL A 43 -6.48 25.38 -12.42
CA VAL A 43 -7.36 24.66 -13.36
C VAL A 43 -8.52 25.56 -13.84
N LEU A 44 -9.05 26.43 -12.99
CA LEU A 44 -10.12 27.36 -13.35
C LEU A 44 -9.67 28.38 -14.38
N ILE A 45 -8.49 28.97 -14.18
CA ILE A 45 -7.87 29.94 -15.11
C ILE A 45 -7.57 29.27 -16.47
N PHE A 46 -7.34 27.95 -16.48
CA PHE A 46 -7.24 27.09 -17.66
C PHE A 46 -6.33 27.66 -18.77
N THR A 47 -5.06 27.80 -18.45
CA THR A 47 -4.03 28.23 -19.39
C THR A 47 -3.22 27.04 -19.91
N PRO A 48 -3.14 26.83 -21.24
CA PRO A 48 -2.44 25.68 -21.84
C PRO A 48 -0.98 25.53 -21.42
N HIS A 49 -0.29 26.63 -21.13
CA HIS A 49 1.10 26.62 -20.69
C HIS A 49 1.28 26.07 -19.26
N LEU A 50 0.25 26.11 -18.41
CA LEU A 50 0.28 25.57 -17.05
C LEU A 50 -0.14 24.09 -16.99
N TYR A 51 -0.51 23.48 -18.12
CA TYR A 51 -0.88 22.05 -18.16
C TYR A 51 0.14 21.11 -17.50
N PRO A 52 1.45 21.18 -17.81
CA PRO A 52 2.43 20.30 -17.17
C PRO A 52 2.53 20.54 -15.66
N GLU A 53 2.46 21.79 -15.22
CA GLU A 53 2.51 22.16 -13.80
C GLU A 53 1.27 21.66 -13.04
N ILE A 54 0.08 21.91 -13.57
CA ILE A 54 -1.19 21.43 -13.01
C ILE A 54 -1.16 19.90 -12.92
N ASN A 55 -0.69 19.21 -13.97
CA ASN A 55 -0.64 17.76 -13.99
C ASN A 55 0.39 17.21 -12.99
N HIS A 56 1.53 17.88 -12.85
CA HIS A 56 2.55 17.55 -11.85
C HIS A 56 2.00 17.74 -10.43
N ASP A 57 1.41 18.90 -10.13
CA ASP A 57 0.84 19.22 -8.82
C ASP A 57 -0.30 18.26 -8.44
N LEU A 58 -1.15 17.91 -9.41
CA LEU A 58 -2.25 16.96 -9.21
C LEU A 58 -1.72 15.54 -8.95
N THR A 59 -0.64 15.14 -9.63
CA THR A 59 0.03 13.85 -9.38
C THR A 59 0.70 13.82 -8.01
N ALA A 60 1.35 14.91 -7.62
CA ALA A 60 1.97 15.06 -6.31
C ALA A 60 0.92 15.01 -5.18
N LEU A 61 -0.22 15.71 -5.34
CA LEU A 61 -1.32 15.68 -4.38
C LEU A 61 -1.90 14.27 -4.25
N LYS A 62 -2.11 13.55 -5.36
CA LYS A 62 -2.53 12.15 -5.34
C LYS A 62 -1.57 11.25 -4.57
N ALA A 63 -0.28 11.40 -4.82
CA ALA A 63 0.76 10.62 -4.15
C ALA A 63 0.73 10.88 -2.63
N LYS A 64 0.62 12.14 -2.20
CA LYS A 64 0.50 12.49 -0.78
C LYS A 64 -0.75 11.89 -0.14
N VAL A 65 -1.93 12.05 -0.77
CA VAL A 65 -3.18 11.46 -0.26
C VAL A 65 -3.06 9.94 -0.14
N ALA A 66 -2.46 9.28 -1.14
CA ALA A 66 -2.24 7.83 -1.11
C ALA A 66 -1.23 7.38 -0.02
N LEU A 67 -0.17 8.16 0.21
CA LEU A 67 0.76 7.94 1.32
C LEU A 67 0.02 8.03 2.65
N TYR A 68 -0.77 9.09 2.84
CA TYR A 68 -1.54 9.27 4.05
C TYR A 68 -2.62 8.21 4.25
N GLU A 69 -3.31 7.76 3.20
CA GLU A 69 -4.23 6.63 3.31
C GLU A 69 -3.52 5.33 3.67
N HIS A 70 -2.26 5.15 3.28
CA HIS A 70 -1.45 4.00 3.66
C HIS A 70 -0.97 4.12 5.11
N GLU A 71 -0.57 5.31 5.55
CA GLU A 71 -0.12 5.58 6.93
C GLU A 71 -1.27 5.55 7.95
N PHE A 72 -2.48 5.97 7.54
CA PHE A 72 -3.67 6.07 8.40
C PHE A 72 -4.71 4.98 8.14
N LYS A 73 -4.37 3.95 7.34
CA LYS A 73 -5.15 2.72 7.27
C LYS A 73 -5.27 2.17 8.70
N PRO A 74 -6.48 1.86 9.21
CA PRO A 74 -6.57 1.25 10.54
C PRO A 74 -5.66 0.02 10.53
N MET A 75 -4.84 -0.13 11.57
CA MET A 75 -4.14 -1.38 11.90
C MET A 75 -5.20 -2.47 12.13
N HIS A 76 -5.74 -2.99 11.05
CA HIS A 76 -6.67 -4.10 10.97
C HIS A 76 -6.58 -4.57 9.53
N ARG A 77 -5.99 -5.70 9.22
CA ARG A 77 -5.58 -6.88 9.96
C ARG A 77 -4.42 -7.38 9.08
N PRO A 78 -3.36 -8.05 9.56
CA PRO A 78 -2.71 -8.99 8.66
C PRO A 78 -3.87 -9.77 8.04
N ALA A 79 -3.97 -9.77 6.71
CA ALA A 79 -4.75 -10.83 6.11
C ALA A 79 -4.19 -12.07 6.81
N SER A 80 -5.03 -12.74 7.60
CA SER A 80 -4.94 -14.19 7.73
C SER A 80 -4.94 -14.64 6.29
N HIS A 81 -3.73 -14.64 5.70
CA HIS A 81 -3.38 -15.37 4.52
C HIS A 81 -3.68 -16.76 5.01
N TYR A 82 -4.92 -17.20 4.72
CA TYR A 82 -5.39 -18.52 5.03
C TYR A 82 -4.21 -19.44 4.74
N ASP A 83 -3.79 -20.09 5.81
CA ASP A 83 -2.89 -21.22 5.86
C ASP A 83 -2.51 -21.66 4.45
N LEU A 84 -1.25 -21.43 4.08
CA LEU A 84 -0.54 -22.47 3.34
C LEU A 84 -0.98 -23.77 4.02
N PRO A 85 -1.70 -24.69 3.35
CA PRO A 85 -2.10 -25.91 4.00
C PRO A 85 -0.82 -26.51 4.56
N LEU A 86 -0.71 -26.49 5.88
CA LEU A 86 0.22 -27.31 6.64
C LEU A 86 -0.14 -28.71 6.20
N PHE A 87 0.56 -29.22 5.18
CA PHE A 87 0.60 -30.62 4.87
C PHE A 87 1.18 -31.28 6.12
N LYS A 88 0.26 -31.62 7.01
CA LYS A 88 0.25 -32.70 7.99
C LYS A 88 1.65 -33.16 8.39
N ARG A 89 2.11 -32.69 9.55
CA ARG A 89 2.96 -33.53 10.40
C ARG A 89 2.14 -34.75 10.82
N SER A 90 2.32 -35.85 10.10
CA SER A 90 2.17 -37.18 10.67
C SER A 90 3.55 -37.68 11.06
N SER A 91 4.07 -37.18 12.17
CA SER A 91 5.14 -37.87 12.91
C SER A 91 4.60 -38.11 14.31
N PRO A 92 3.89 -39.22 14.55
CA PRO A 92 3.55 -39.62 15.91
C PRO A 92 4.84 -40.05 16.62
N GLU A 93 4.99 -39.58 17.85
CA GLU A 93 6.09 -39.92 18.75
C GLU A 93 6.32 -41.43 18.82
N THR A 94 7.55 -41.86 18.56
CA THR A 94 8.07 -43.11 19.13
C THR A 94 9.52 -42.87 19.50
N ASN A 95 9.73 -42.28 20.68
CA ASN A 95 10.90 -42.61 21.47
C ASN A 95 10.52 -43.78 22.38
N PRO A 96 11.02 -44.99 22.09
CA PRO A 96 11.25 -45.96 23.13
C PRO A 96 12.72 -46.39 23.12
N HIS A 97 13.36 -46.20 24.27
CA HIS A 97 14.44 -47.05 24.79
C HIS A 97 15.68 -47.27 23.91
N CYS A 98 16.80 -46.70 24.38
CA CYS A 98 18.06 -47.41 24.58
C CYS A 98 18.28 -48.65 23.69
N LYS A 99 19.15 -48.55 22.68
CA LYS A 99 20.13 -49.61 22.39
C LYS A 99 21.23 -49.15 21.44
N MET A 100 22.41 -49.65 21.75
CA MET A 100 23.72 -49.43 21.17
C MET A 100 23.83 -49.78 19.68
N ALA A 101 24.90 -49.26 19.08
CA ALA A 101 25.40 -49.56 17.75
C ALA A 101 25.47 -51.07 17.43
N PRO A 102 25.35 -51.40 16.13
CA PRO A 102 26.23 -52.38 15.53
C PRO A 102 27.20 -51.68 14.59
N THR A 103 28.45 -51.67 15.01
CA THR A 103 29.61 -51.77 14.14
C THR A 103 29.30 -52.72 12.98
N SER A 104 29.45 -52.26 11.73
CA SER A 104 29.57 -53.17 10.60
C SER A 104 30.88 -52.89 9.84
N PRO A 105 31.62 -53.94 9.47
CA PRO A 105 33.06 -53.87 9.19
C PRO A 105 33.36 -53.95 7.68
N GLY A 106 34.50 -53.36 7.28
CA GLY A 106 35.11 -53.58 5.95
C GLY A 106 34.47 -52.74 4.84
N LEU A 107 35.20 -52.22 3.87
CA LEU A 107 36.41 -52.75 3.25
C LEU A 107 37.12 -51.58 2.54
N GLY A 108 38.39 -51.34 2.88
CA GLY A 108 39.25 -50.51 2.03
C GLY A 108 39.52 -51.17 0.68
N LYS A 109 40.03 -50.36 -0.27
CA LYS A 109 40.44 -50.62 -1.68
C LYS A 109 39.57 -49.76 -2.61
N LYS A 110 40.06 -48.76 -3.34
CA LYS A 110 41.40 -48.44 -3.85
C LYS A 110 41.53 -46.92 -3.99
#